data_AF-A0A6A4GIF3-F1
#
_entry.id   AF-A0A6A4GIF3-F1
#
_cell.length_a   1.000
_cell.length_b   1.000
_cell.length_c   1.000
_cell.angle_alpha   90.00
_cell.angle_beta   90.00
_cell.angle_gamma   90.00
#
_symmetry.space_group_name_H-M   'P 1'
#
loop_
_entity.id
_entity.type
_entity.pdbx_description
1 polymer ?
#
loop_
_entity_poly.entity_id
_entity_poly.type
_entity_poly.pdbx_seq_one_letter_code
_entity_poly.pdbx_strand_id
1 'polypeptide(L)'
;NPFEQARDKRIPRTATVPARLAYHEAHAALRPLLAGVQTAEDLDDLVDQLNEIRQAIMIFLLIFYTHLSDTTVIKHKGRPRTKRLTAGREGPSQGGGARKGRHTDAEGSGRKCGACRIPGHTRARCPK
;
A
#
# COMPACT_ATOMS: atom_id res chain seq x y z
N ASN A 1 -47.08 5.08 -7.33
CA ASN A 1 -46.41 6.35 -6.98
C ASN A 1 -45.41 6.69 -8.09
N PRO A 2 -45.63 7.73 -8.92
CA PRO A 2 -44.78 8.02 -10.08
C PRO A 2 -43.31 8.35 -9.74
N PHE A 3 -42.99 8.55 -8.46
CA PHE A 3 -41.63 8.82 -7.98
C PHE A 3 -40.78 7.56 -7.71
N GLU A 4 -41.37 6.36 -7.68
CA GLU A 4 -40.59 5.13 -7.50
C GLU A 4 -39.87 4.69 -8.78
N GLN A 5 -40.38 5.07 -9.96
CA GLN A 5 -39.80 4.72 -11.25
C GLN A 5 -38.44 5.38 -11.52
N ALA A 6 -38.03 6.37 -10.71
CA ALA A 6 -36.72 7.02 -10.82
C ALA A 6 -35.61 6.29 -10.05
N ARG A 7 -35.93 5.35 -9.15
CA ARG A 7 -34.92 4.62 -8.35
C ARG A 7 -34.05 3.66 -9.18
N ASP A 8 -34.55 3.23 -10.35
CA ASP A 8 -33.84 2.27 -11.22
C ASP A 8 -32.81 2.90 -12.16
N LYS A 9 -32.80 4.23 -12.32
CA LYS A 9 -31.70 4.92 -12.99
C LYS A 9 -30.72 5.40 -11.94
N ARG A 10 -29.95 4.47 -11.36
CA ARG A 10 -28.88 4.83 -10.42
C ARG A 10 -27.96 5.83 -11.12
N ILE A 11 -28.03 7.08 -10.67
CA ILE A 11 -27.08 8.12 -11.04
C ILE A 11 -25.69 7.55 -10.73
N PRO A 12 -24.72 7.61 -11.67
CA PRO A 12 -23.36 7.17 -11.41
C PRO A 12 -22.86 7.79 -10.10
N ARG A 13 -22.16 7.04 -9.25
CA ARG A 13 -21.74 7.51 -7.91
C ARG A 13 -20.94 8.82 -7.92
N THR A 14 -20.34 9.15 -9.07
CA THR A 14 -19.53 10.35 -9.30
C THR A 14 -20.29 11.49 -9.98
N ALA A 15 -21.53 11.27 -10.41
CA ALA A 15 -22.31 12.30 -11.09
C ALA A 15 -23.02 13.21 -10.07
N THR A 16 -23.03 14.50 -10.37
CA THR A 16 -23.70 15.51 -9.53
C THR A 16 -25.18 15.21 -9.43
N VAL A 17 -25.70 15.15 -8.20
CA VAL A 17 -27.12 14.89 -7.93
C VAL A 17 -27.93 16.15 -8.30
N PRO A 18 -29.00 16.03 -9.11
CA PRO A 18 -29.87 17.18 -9.41
C PRO A 18 -30.49 17.77 -8.14
N ALA A 19 -30.48 19.09 -8.01
CA ALA A 19 -30.95 19.79 -6.81
C ALA A 19 -32.39 19.41 -6.40
N ARG A 20 -33.29 19.29 -7.38
CA ARG A 20 -34.69 18.88 -7.14
C ARG A 20 -34.78 17.48 -6.54
N LEU A 21 -33.96 16.54 -7.02
CA LEU A 21 -33.94 15.17 -6.50
C LEU A 21 -33.40 15.15 -5.08
N ALA A 22 -32.27 15.82 -4.84
CA ALA A 22 -31.69 15.96 -3.51
C ALA A 22 -32.68 16.56 -2.51
N TYR A 23 -33.40 17.62 -2.91
CA TYR A 23 -34.40 18.26 -2.07
C TYR A 23 -35.57 17.31 -1.72
N HIS A 24 -36.18 16.67 -2.73
CA HIS A 24 -37.30 15.77 -2.48
C HIS A 24 -36.90 14.56 -1.64
N GLU A 25 -35.71 14.00 -1.88
CA GLU A 25 -35.23 12.84 -1.15
C GLU A 25 -34.84 13.19 0.29
N ALA A 26 -34.14 14.31 0.50
CA ALA A 26 -33.84 14.82 1.84
C ALA A 26 -35.12 15.14 2.62
N HIS A 27 -36.08 15.84 2.00
CA HIS A 27 -37.35 16.17 2.64
C HIS A 27 -38.19 14.92 2.94
N ALA A 28 -38.18 13.91 2.06
CA ALA A 28 -38.84 12.63 2.32
C ALA A 28 -38.20 11.86 3.48
N ALA A 29 -36.86 11.91 3.59
CA ALA A 29 -36.13 11.28 4.68
C ALA A 29 -36.31 12.00 6.03
N LEU A 30 -36.47 13.33 6.02
CA LEU A 30 -36.68 14.14 7.23
C LEU A 30 -38.13 14.10 7.74
N ARG A 31 -39.12 13.81 6.88
CA ARG A 31 -40.54 13.78 7.23
C ARG A 31 -40.89 13.03 8.51
N PRO A 32 -40.35 11.82 8.78
CA PRO A 32 -40.63 11.09 10.02
C PRO A 32 -40.12 11.81 11.27
N LEU A 33 -39.01 12.55 11.17
CA LEU A 33 -38.42 13.29 12.29
C LEU A 33 -39.22 14.56 12.57
N LEU A 34 -39.71 15.22 11.53
CA LEU A 34 -40.52 16.43 11.64
C LEU A 34 -41.92 16.18 12.22
N ALA A 35 -42.41 14.93 12.23
CA ALA A 35 -43.74 14.60 12.74
C ALA A 35 -43.89 14.85 14.26
N GLY A 36 -42.78 14.91 15.00
CA GLY A 36 -42.76 15.19 16.44
C GLY A 36 -42.51 16.64 16.83
N VAL A 37 -42.17 17.50 15.87
CA VAL A 37 -41.79 18.90 16.12
C VAL A 37 -43.05 19.75 16.19
N GLN A 38 -43.33 20.34 17.35
CA GLN A 38 -44.53 21.16 17.57
C GLN A 38 -44.19 22.62 17.85
N THR A 39 -43.03 22.89 18.45
CA THR A 39 -42.58 24.23 18.82
C THR A 39 -41.33 24.66 18.05
N ALA A 40 -40.96 25.94 18.19
CA ALA A 40 -39.71 26.44 17.61
C ALA A 40 -38.50 25.84 18.36
N GLU A 41 -38.62 25.67 19.68
CA GLU A 41 -37.61 25.05 20.52
C GLU A 41 -37.36 23.59 20.11
N ASP A 42 -38.41 22.82 19.83
CA ASP A 42 -38.29 21.43 19.35
C ASP A 42 -37.52 21.36 18.01
N LEU A 43 -37.71 22.37 17.15
CA LEU A 43 -37.03 22.44 15.87
C LEU A 43 -35.55 22.79 16.04
N ASP A 44 -35.24 23.74 16.91
CA ASP A 44 -33.87 24.13 17.22
C ASP A 44 -33.10 22.97 17.86
N ASP A 45 -33.72 22.28 18.82
CA ASP A 45 -33.17 21.07 19.45
C ASP A 45 -32.89 19.97 18.41
N LEU A 46 -33.80 19.76 17.46
CA LEU A 46 -33.61 18.79 16.38
C LEU A 46 -32.43 19.18 15.46
N VAL A 47 -32.29 20.46 15.13
CA VAL A 47 -31.19 20.96 14.31
C VAL A 47 -29.86 20.79 15.03
N ASP A 48 -29.80 21.06 16.33
CA ASP A 48 -28.61 20.88 17.15
C ASP A 48 -28.22 19.40 17.21
N GLN A 49 -29.16 18.49 17.44
CA GLN A 49 -28.91 17.04 17.39
C GLN A 49 -28.35 16.58 16.03
N LEU A 50 -28.88 17.08 14.92
CA LEU A 50 -28.37 16.74 13.58
C LEU A 50 -26.94 17.27 13.38
N ASN A 51 -26.63 18.45 13.90
CA ASN A 51 -25.28 19.02 13.84
C ASN A 51 -24.30 18.23 14.71
N GLU A 52 -24.70 17.82 15.91
CA GLU A 52 -23.90 16.96 16.79
C GLU A 52 -23.59 15.60 16.14
N ILE A 53 -24.59 14.96 15.54
CA ILE A 53 -24.40 13.69 14.81
C ILE A 53 -23.41 13.89 13.67
N ARG A 54 -23.54 14.97 12.89
CA ARG A 54 -22.60 15.29 11.80
C ARG A 54 -21.18 15.45 12.33
N GLN A 55 -20.99 16.16 13.44
CA GLN A 55 -19.68 16.35 14.06
C GLN A 55 -19.11 15.02 14.58
N ALA A 56 -19.92 14.21 15.26
CA ALA A 56 -19.51 12.91 15.76
C ALA A 56 -19.04 11.98 14.62
N ILE A 57 -19.76 11.95 13.49
CA ILE A 57 -19.35 11.19 12.30
C ILE A 57 -18.02 11.72 11.74
N MET A 58 -17.86 13.05 11.63
CA MET A 58 -16.61 13.64 11.14
C MET A 58 -15.41 13.31 12.04
N ILE A 59 -15.59 13.43 13.36
CA ILE A 59 -14.56 13.10 14.35
C ILE A 59 -14.21 11.60 14.28
N PHE A 60 -15.22 10.73 14.22
CA PHE A 60 -15.03 9.30 14.08
C PHE A 60 -14.24 8.95 12.81
N LEU A 61 -14.63 9.52 11.66
CA LEU A 61 -13.91 9.33 10.40
C LEU A 61 -12.48 9.86 10.49
N LEU A 62 -12.26 11.02 11.11
CA LEU A 62 -10.91 11.57 11.29
C LEU A 62 -10.03 10.61 12.10
N ILE A 63 -10.53 10.13 13.24
CA ILE A 63 -9.80 9.18 14.10
C ILE A 63 -9.51 7.87 13.36
N PHE A 64 -10.49 7.32 12.63
CA PHE A 64 -10.30 6.07 11.90
C PHE A 64 -9.32 6.20 10.72
N TYR A 65 -9.38 7.31 9.97
CA TYR A 65 -8.46 7.53 8.85
C TYR A 65 -7.03 7.82 9.32
N THR A 66 -6.84 8.53 10.44
CA THR A 66 -5.49 8.72 11.00
C THR A 66 -4.91 7.42 11.54
N HIS A 67 -5.76 6.50 12.02
CA HIS A 67 -5.32 5.18 12.48
C HIS A 67 -4.98 4.19 11.34
N LEU A 68 -5.38 4.49 10.10
CA LEU A 68 -5.18 3.65 8.90
C LEU A 68 -3.93 4.00 8.08
N SER A 69 -2.94 4.70 8.66
CA SER A 69 -1.72 5.09 7.93
C SER A 69 -0.49 4.25 8.31
N ASP A 70 0.11 3.69 7.26
CA ASP A 70 1.37 2.95 7.12
C ASP A 70 1.45 1.55 7.77
N THR A 71 1.00 0.55 7.01
CA THR A 71 1.74 -0.72 7.02
C THR A 71 3.17 -0.38 6.67
N THR A 72 4.08 -0.50 7.63
CA THR A 72 5.49 -0.24 7.40
C THR A 72 5.91 -1.02 6.16
N VAL A 73 6.19 -0.30 5.06
CA VAL A 73 6.77 -0.93 3.89
C VAL A 73 8.10 -1.49 4.37
N ILE A 74 8.13 -2.81 4.63
CA ILE A 74 9.34 -3.49 5.04
C ILE A 74 10.30 -3.36 3.86
N LYS A 75 11.15 -2.33 3.90
CA LYS A 75 12.23 -2.12 2.94
C LYS A 75 13.24 -3.23 3.18
N HIS A 76 13.00 -4.39 2.61
CA HIS A 76 13.99 -5.45 2.58
C HIS A 76 15.22 -4.93 1.84
N LYS A 77 16.33 -4.70 2.56
CA LYS A 77 17.60 -4.32 1.98
C LYS A 77 18.11 -5.50 1.14
N GLY A 78 18.04 -5.37 -0.19
CA GLY A 78 18.51 -6.40 -1.13
C GLY A 78 17.69 -6.46 -2.42
N ARG A 79 18.23 -7.17 -3.43
CA ARG A 79 17.57 -7.37 -4.73
C ARG A 79 16.16 -7.97 -4.51
N PRO A 80 15.12 -7.46 -5.18
CA PRO A 80 13.77 -7.98 -5.05
C PRO A 80 13.76 -9.51 -5.22
N ARG A 81 13.17 -10.21 -4.24
CA ARG A 81 13.00 -11.68 -4.27
C ARG A 81 11.86 -12.09 -5.20
N THR A 82 11.61 -11.33 -6.27
CA THR A 82 10.61 -11.61 -7.31
C THR A 82 10.87 -12.93 -8.04
N LYS A 83 12.04 -13.54 -7.84
CA LYS A 83 12.40 -14.85 -8.40
C LYS A 83 11.80 -16.07 -7.67
N ARG A 84 10.86 -15.89 -6.74
CA ARG A 84 10.19 -16.99 -6.00
C ARG A 84 8.66 -17.00 -6.16
N LEU A 85 8.14 -16.38 -7.21
CA LEU A 85 6.72 -16.51 -7.58
C LEU A 85 6.47 -17.62 -8.61
N THR A 86 7.42 -18.52 -8.82
CA THR A 86 7.18 -19.76 -9.56
C THR A 86 6.54 -20.76 -8.59
N ALA A 87 5.24 -21.03 -8.76
CA ALA A 87 4.55 -22.08 -8.02
C ALA A 87 5.28 -23.44 -8.22
N GLY A 88 5.14 -24.38 -7.28
CA GLY A 88 5.82 -25.69 -7.33
C GLY A 88 5.53 -26.59 -8.56
N ARG A 89 4.76 -26.10 -9.54
CA ARG A 89 4.50 -26.75 -10.84
C ARG A 89 5.51 -26.35 -11.92
N GLU A 90 6.21 -25.22 -11.75
CA GLU A 90 7.25 -24.76 -12.66
C GLU A 90 8.58 -25.32 -12.16
N GLY A 91 9.15 -26.25 -12.94
CA GLY A 91 10.32 -27.05 -12.58
C GLY A 91 11.56 -26.23 -12.14
N PRO A 92 12.63 -26.92 -11.72
CA PRO A 92 13.80 -26.26 -11.13
C PRO A 92 14.37 -25.19 -12.06
N SER A 93 14.72 -24.04 -11.48
CA SER A 93 15.35 -22.95 -12.22
C SER A 93 16.61 -23.47 -12.92
N GLN A 94 16.60 -23.50 -14.26
CA GLN A 94 17.76 -23.85 -15.06
C GLN A 94 18.73 -22.65 -15.10
N GLY A 95 19.36 -22.40 -13.95
CA GLY A 95 20.35 -21.35 -13.79
C GLY A 95 21.70 -21.82 -14.31
N GLY A 96 22.05 -21.45 -15.55
CA GLY A 96 23.41 -21.51 -16.06
C GLY A 96 24.30 -20.49 -15.34
N GLY A 97 25.24 -20.97 -14.53
CA GLY A 97 26.20 -20.14 -13.81
C GLY A 97 27.59 -20.79 -13.74
N ALA A 98 28.54 -20.14 -14.42
CA ALA A 98 30.00 -20.31 -14.46
C ALA A 98 30.60 -21.66 -14.02
N ARG A 99 31.04 -22.47 -14.99
CA ARG A 99 32.08 -23.47 -14.75
C ARG A 99 33.33 -22.73 -14.30
N LYS A 100 33.86 -23.05 -13.12
CA LYS A 100 35.20 -22.61 -12.70
C LYS A 100 36.17 -23.04 -13.80
N GLY A 101 36.71 -22.06 -14.53
CA GLY A 101 37.81 -22.29 -15.45
C GLY A 101 38.93 -22.95 -14.67
N ARG A 102 39.25 -24.19 -15.04
CA ARG A 102 40.45 -24.91 -14.60
C ARG A 102 41.61 -24.04 -15.07
N HIS A 103 42.34 -23.41 -14.14
CA HIS A 103 43.62 -22.78 -14.47
C HIS A 103 44.49 -23.87 -15.08
N THR A 104 44.67 -23.82 -16.39
CA THR A 104 45.70 -24.59 -17.08
C THR A 104 47.03 -24.02 -16.66
N ASP A 105 47.86 -24.87 -16.09
CA ASP A 105 49.22 -24.59 -15.65
C ASP A 105 50.03 -24.03 -16.82
N ALA A 106 50.23 -22.72 -16.83
CA ALA A 106 51.27 -22.09 -17.63
C ALA A 106 52.52 -22.03 -16.75
N GLU A 107 53.51 -22.85 -17.13
CA GLU A 107 54.85 -22.92 -16.57
C GLU A 107 55.43 -21.50 -16.35
N GLY A 108 55.76 -21.18 -15.09
CA GLY A 108 56.60 -20.00 -14.79
C GLY A 108 56.21 -19.12 -13.60
N SER A 109 55.08 -19.33 -12.92
CA SER A 109 54.67 -18.46 -11.79
C SER A 109 54.59 -19.19 -10.44
N GLY A 110 55.73 -19.67 -9.95
CA GLY A 110 55.85 -19.99 -8.52
C GLY A 110 55.57 -18.77 -7.65
N ARG A 111 55.08 -18.96 -6.41
CA ARG A 111 54.80 -17.87 -5.47
C ARG A 111 56.05 -17.00 -5.30
N LYS A 112 55.95 -15.72 -5.69
CA LYS A 112 57.03 -14.73 -5.52
C LYS A 112 57.16 -14.34 -4.05
N CYS A 113 58.38 -14.01 -3.62
CA CYS A 113 58.62 -13.50 -2.27
C CYS A 113 57.83 -12.20 -2.04
N GLY A 114 57.11 -12.10 -0.91
CA GLY A 114 56.32 -10.91 -0.57
C GLY A 114 57.14 -9.65 -0.26
N ALA A 115 58.47 -9.77 -0.08
CA ALA A 115 59.37 -8.64 0.20
C ALA A 115 60.10 -8.16 -1.07
N CYS A 116 60.79 -9.04 -1.80
CA CYS A 116 61.60 -8.67 -2.96
C CYS A 116 61.00 -9.04 -4.32
N ARG A 117 59.86 -9.74 -4.35
CA ARG A 117 59.14 -10.20 -5.55
C ARG A 117 59.92 -11.17 -6.47
N ILE A 118 61.03 -11.73 -6.00
CA ILE A 118 61.80 -12.78 -6.71
C ILE A 118 61.21 -14.16 -6.36
N PRO A 119 61.02 -15.08 -7.32
CA PRO A 119 60.61 -16.46 -7.04
C PRO A 119 61.73 -17.27 -6.36
N GLY A 120 61.39 -18.42 -5.77
CA GLY A 120 62.39 -19.35 -5.20
C GLY A 120 62.65 -19.19 -3.70
N HIS A 121 62.06 -18.21 -3.02
CA HIS A 121 62.09 -18.11 -1.57
C HIS A 121 60.83 -17.44 -1.01
N THR A 122 60.55 -17.67 0.28
CA THR A 122 59.45 -17.03 1.01
C THR A 122 59.94 -15.78 1.73
N ARG A 123 59.01 -14.94 2.21
CA ARG A 123 59.34 -13.71 2.96
C ARG A 123 60.23 -13.98 4.18
N ALA A 124 60.11 -15.15 4.80
CA ALA A 124 60.90 -15.54 5.97
C ALA A 124 62.37 -15.88 5.66
N ARG A 125 62.72 -16.12 4.39
CA ARG A 125 64.09 -16.45 3.94
C ARG A 125 64.59 -15.45 2.89
N CYS A 126 64.16 -14.20 2.97
CA CYS A 126 64.59 -13.16 2.04
C CYS A 126 66.04 -12.74 2.35
N PRO A 127 66.95 -12.71 1.36
CA PRO A 127 68.34 -12.27 1.55
C PRO A 127 68.50 -10.74 1.58
N LYS A 128 67.39 -10.01 1.75
CA LYS A 128 67.36 -8.55 1.90
C LYS A 128 67.08 -8.19 3.35
#